data_AF-A0A850CPZ4-F1
#
_entry.id   AF-A0A850CPZ4-F1
#
_cell.length_a   1.000
_cell.length_b   1.000
_cell.length_c   1.000
_cell.angle_alpha   90.00
_cell.angle_beta   90.00
_cell.angle_gamma   90.00
#
_symmetry.space_group_name_H-M   'P 1'
#
loop_
_entity.id
_entity.type
_entity.pdbx_description
1 polymer ?
#
loop_
_entity_poly.entity_id
_entity_poly.type
_entity_poly.pdbx_seq_one_letter_code
_entity_poly.pdbx_strand_id
1 'polypeptide(L)'
;MTTQADVLALGIQPLARRESTAEAAAQALRSQISAGRLAPGSQLREEHLAAALQVSRNTMREAFRLLAHEGLVEHALHRGVFVRMVGVSEVRAMYATRRLVEPLGVRAILGSPRAGDLVASLDDVVTAAEAAATAGDWHVVGT
;
A
#
# COMPACT_ATOMS: atom_id res chain seq x y z
N MET A 1 2.86 -0.22 36.82
CA MET A 1 3.61 0.04 35.58
C MET A 1 4.66 -1.06 35.49
N THR A 2 4.38 -2.13 34.76
CA THR A 2 5.28 -3.28 34.61
C THR A 2 6.41 -2.89 33.65
N THR A 3 7.65 -2.99 34.11
CA THR A 3 8.84 -2.56 33.37
C THR A 3 9.23 -3.61 32.32
N GLN A 4 9.99 -3.23 31.28
CA GLN A 4 10.46 -4.15 30.24
C GLN A 4 11.29 -5.32 30.79
N ALA A 5 11.95 -5.12 31.94
CA ALA A 5 12.67 -6.16 32.67
C ALA A 5 11.70 -7.22 33.26
N ASP A 6 10.53 -6.82 33.72
CA ASP A 6 9.52 -7.72 34.29
C ASP A 6 8.91 -8.65 33.22
N VAL A 7 8.75 -8.15 31.98
CA VAL A 7 8.21 -8.95 30.86
C VAL A 7 9.20 -10.01 30.38
N LEU A 8 10.51 -9.69 30.39
CA LEU A 8 11.57 -10.64 30.04
C LEU A 8 11.81 -11.67 31.15
N ALA A 9 11.65 -11.28 32.42
CA ALA A 9 11.71 -12.19 33.56
C ALA A 9 10.60 -13.25 33.55
N LEU A 10 9.47 -12.97 32.88
CA LEU A 10 8.39 -13.93 32.62
C LEU A 10 8.68 -14.90 31.46
N GLY A 11 9.88 -14.87 30.87
CA GLY A 11 10.25 -15.74 29.74
C GLY A 11 9.56 -15.39 28.42
N ILE A 12 8.90 -14.23 28.33
CA ILE A 12 8.23 -13.76 27.13
C ILE A 12 9.29 -13.22 26.17
N GLN A 13 9.73 -14.07 25.25
CA GLN A 13 10.62 -13.67 24.16
C GLN A 13 9.82 -12.98 23.05
N PRO A 14 10.35 -11.90 22.43
CA PRO A 14 9.72 -11.28 21.28
C PRO A 14 9.63 -12.30 20.15
N LEU A 15 8.43 -12.43 19.58
CA LEU A 15 8.21 -13.26 18.40
C LEU A 15 9.06 -12.68 17.26
N ALA A 16 9.97 -13.48 16.70
CA ALA A 16 10.65 -13.13 15.46
C ALA A 16 9.58 -12.76 14.43
N ARG A 17 9.70 -11.58 13.81
CA ARG A 17 8.66 -10.98 12.95
C ARG A 17 8.40 -11.87 11.73
N ARG A 18 7.53 -12.86 11.90
CA ARG A 18 6.84 -13.52 10.80
C ARG A 18 5.78 -12.54 10.32
N GLU A 19 5.72 -12.29 9.02
CA GLU A 19 4.57 -11.62 8.44
C GLU A 19 3.31 -12.32 8.95
N SER A 20 2.45 -11.55 9.59
CA SER A 20 1.19 -12.10 10.07
C SER A 20 0.34 -12.50 8.87
N THR A 21 -0.50 -13.53 9.02
CA THR A 21 -1.47 -13.90 7.99
C THR A 21 -2.37 -12.72 7.57
N ALA A 22 -2.57 -11.75 8.46
CA ALA A 22 -3.28 -10.50 8.16
C ALA A 22 -2.48 -9.55 7.26
N GLU A 23 -1.17 -9.40 7.48
CA GLU A 23 -0.28 -8.63 6.60
C GLU A 23 -0.22 -9.27 5.20
N ALA A 24 -0.12 -10.59 5.12
CA ALA A 24 -0.15 -11.31 3.84
C ALA A 24 -1.50 -11.12 3.09
N ALA A 25 -2.62 -11.20 3.81
CA ALA A 25 -3.95 -10.93 3.24
C ALA A 25 -4.08 -9.46 2.79
N ALA A 26 -3.56 -8.51 3.58
CA ALA A 26 -3.53 -7.10 3.21
C ALA A 26 -2.67 -6.87 1.95
N GLN A 27 -1.49 -7.48 1.86
CA GLN A 27 -0.63 -7.41 0.68
C GLN A 27 -1.30 -7.98 -0.58
N ALA A 28 -2.02 -9.10 -0.45
CA ALA A 28 -2.77 -9.68 -1.55
C ALA A 28 -3.85 -8.68 -2.05
N LEU A 29 -4.67 -8.14 -1.15
CA LEU A 29 -5.71 -7.17 -1.50
C LEU A 29 -5.13 -5.86 -2.04
N ARG A 30 -4.05 -5.34 -1.45
CA ARG A 30 -3.33 -4.16 -1.90
C ARG A 30 -2.92 -4.30 -3.37
N SER A 31 -2.37 -5.46 -3.73
CA SER A 31 -1.98 -5.75 -5.11
C SER A 31 -3.19 -5.76 -6.07
N GLN A 32 -4.35 -6.25 -5.62
CA GLN A 32 -5.58 -6.24 -6.42
C GLN A 32 -6.18 -4.83 -6.57
N ILE A 33 -6.10 -4.00 -5.53
CA ILE A 33 -6.53 -2.60 -5.55
C ILE A 33 -5.63 -1.77 -6.48
N SER A 34 -4.31 -1.87 -6.32
CA SER A 34 -3.34 -1.15 -7.17
C SER A 34 -3.45 -1.55 -8.64
N ALA A 35 -3.74 -2.83 -8.91
CA ALA A 35 -3.99 -3.30 -10.28
C ALA A 35 -5.39 -2.94 -10.82
N GLY A 36 -6.24 -2.24 -10.05
CA GLY A 36 -7.59 -1.85 -10.45
C GLY A 36 -8.61 -3.00 -10.55
N ARG A 37 -8.23 -4.24 -10.20
CA ARG A 37 -9.14 -5.40 -10.19
C ARG A 37 -10.18 -5.28 -9.07
N LEU A 38 -9.80 -4.68 -7.94
CA LEU A 38 -10.73 -4.16 -6.94
C LEU A 38 -10.91 -2.67 -7.20
N ALA A 39 -11.95 -2.32 -7.95
CA ALA A 39 -12.17 -0.95 -8.42
C ALA A 39 -12.45 0.03 -7.26
N PRO A 40 -12.05 1.31 -7.36
CA PRO A 40 -12.45 2.35 -6.43
C PRO A 40 -13.97 2.39 -6.22
N GLY A 41 -14.41 2.55 -4.97
CA GLY A 41 -15.83 2.56 -4.59
C GLY A 41 -16.49 1.19 -4.54
N SER A 42 -15.81 0.11 -4.94
CA SER A 42 -16.36 -1.24 -4.84
C SER A 42 -16.43 -1.72 -3.39
N GLN A 43 -17.50 -2.46 -3.06
CA GLN A 43 -17.68 -3.04 -1.73
C GLN A 43 -16.86 -4.32 -1.58
N LEU A 44 -16.03 -4.38 -0.54
CA LEU A 44 -15.26 -5.56 -0.17
C LEU A 44 -16.05 -6.41 0.82
N ARG A 45 -16.53 -7.57 0.35
CA ARG A 45 -17.29 -8.51 1.19
C ARG A 45 -16.33 -9.41 1.96
N GLU A 46 -16.23 -9.17 3.26
CA GLU A 46 -15.35 -9.89 4.19
C GLU A 46 -15.45 -11.42 4.03
N GLU A 47 -16.66 -11.96 4.02
CA GLU A 47 -16.88 -13.41 3.95
C GLU A 47 -16.36 -14.04 2.65
N HIS A 48 -16.56 -13.37 1.51
CA HIS A 48 -16.09 -13.85 0.22
C HIS A 48 -14.57 -13.82 0.12
N LEU A 49 -13.96 -12.73 0.59
CA LEU A 49 -12.51 -12.55 0.54
C LEU A 49 -11.80 -13.47 1.55
N ALA A 50 -12.39 -13.68 2.74
CA ALA A 50 -11.92 -14.65 3.72
C ALA A 50 -11.88 -16.06 3.13
N ALA A 51 -12.97 -16.47 2.46
CA ALA A 51 -13.06 -17.77 1.82
C ALA A 51 -12.05 -17.92 0.67
N ALA A 52 -11.95 -16.90 -0.19
CA ALA A 52 -11.04 -16.91 -1.34
C ALA A 52 -9.56 -17.00 -0.92
N LEU A 53 -9.17 -16.29 0.14
CA LEU A 53 -7.81 -16.30 0.69
C LEU A 53 -7.58 -17.44 1.70
N GLN A 54 -8.61 -18.26 2.00
CA GLN A 54 -8.57 -19.33 2.99
C GLN A 54 -8.11 -18.87 4.39
N VAL A 55 -8.56 -17.69 4.82
CA VAL A 55 -8.23 -17.11 6.13
C VAL A 55 -9.48 -16.95 7.00
N SER A 56 -9.28 -16.76 8.30
CA SER A 56 -10.39 -16.49 9.22
C SER A 56 -11.01 -15.11 8.97
N ARG A 57 -12.29 -14.94 9.36
CA ARG A 57 -12.95 -13.62 9.36
C ARG A 57 -12.18 -12.59 10.20
N ASN A 58 -11.67 -12.98 11.37
CA ASN A 58 -10.90 -12.07 12.21
C ASN A 58 -9.61 -11.59 11.53
N THR A 59 -8.93 -12.49 10.79
CA THR A 59 -7.76 -12.15 9.97
C THR A 59 -8.11 -11.17 8.86
N MET A 60 -9.25 -11.35 8.18
CA MET A 60 -9.72 -10.38 7.17
C MET A 60 -10.06 -9.02 7.77
N ARG A 61 -10.67 -8.98 8.96
CA ARG A 61 -10.95 -7.71 9.65
C ARG A 61 -9.67 -6.96 9.97
N GLU A 62 -8.63 -7.66 10.41
CA GLU A 62 -7.32 -7.05 10.65
C GLU A 62 -6.66 -6.58 9.35
N ALA A 63 -6.74 -7.37 8.27
CA ALA A 63 -6.27 -6.96 6.96
C ALA A 63 -6.96 -5.68 6.46
N PHE A 64 -8.28 -5.57 6.61
CA PHE A 64 -9.00 -4.33 6.29
C PHE A 64 -8.60 -3.17 7.18
N ARG A 65 -8.33 -3.42 8.47
CA ARG A 65 -7.85 -2.37 9.39
C ARG A 65 -6.48 -1.84 8.97
N LEU A 66 -5.56 -2.70 8.53
CA LEU A 66 -4.27 -2.30 7.95
C LEU A 66 -4.46 -1.46 6.69
N LEU A 67 -5.28 -1.94 5.74
CA LEU A 67 -5.56 -1.21 4.50
C LEU A 67 -6.28 0.12 4.74
N ALA A 68 -7.12 0.21 5.77
CA ALA A 68 -7.78 1.46 6.15
C ALA A 68 -6.78 2.45 6.73
N HIS A 69 -5.81 1.98 7.52
CA HIS A 69 -4.72 2.81 8.01
C HIS A 69 -3.83 3.35 6.88
N GLU A 70 -3.65 2.56 5.82
CA GLU A 70 -2.95 2.97 4.59
C GLU A 70 -3.78 3.89 3.68
N GLY A 71 -5.08 4.07 3.98
CA GLY A 71 -5.98 4.88 3.16
C GLY A 71 -6.35 4.25 1.82
N LEU A 72 -6.30 2.91 1.72
CA LEU A 72 -6.70 2.15 0.53
C LEU A 72 -8.18 1.71 0.58
N VAL A 73 -8.71 1.52 1.79
CA VAL A 73 -10.12 1.18 2.01
C VAL A 73 -10.72 2.07 3.10
N GLU A 74 -12.04 2.11 3.17
CA GLU A 74 -12.79 2.84 4.19
C GLU A 74 -13.94 1.99 4.75
N HIS A 75 -14.21 2.17 6.05
CA HIS A 75 -15.35 1.53 6.71
C HIS A 75 -16.56 2.46 6.65
N ALA A 76 -17.63 2.00 6.03
CA ALA A 76 -18.92 2.69 6.04
C ALA A 76 -19.84 2.05 7.09
N LEU A 77 -20.35 2.88 8.00
CA LEU A 77 -21.23 2.45 9.08
C LEU A 77 -22.43 1.67 8.52
N HIS A 78 -22.68 0.47 9.07
CA HIS A 78 -23.72 -0.47 8.63
C HIS A 78 -23.66 -0.94 7.16
N ARG A 79 -22.62 -0.55 6.40
CA ARG A 79 -22.49 -0.87 4.97
C ARG A 79 -21.24 -1.68 4.63
N GLY A 80 -20.30 -1.83 5.56
CA GLY A 80 -19.12 -2.68 5.39
C GLY A 80 -17.88 -1.90 4.94
N VAL A 81 -17.02 -2.53 4.15
CA VAL A 81 -15.73 -1.98 3.71
C VAL A 81 -15.79 -1.66 2.22
N PHE A 82 -15.23 -0.53 1.81
CA PHE A 82 -15.19 -0.07 0.43
C PHE A 82 -13.76 0.30 0.02
N VAL A 83 -13.39 0.04 -1.23
CA VAL A 83 -12.14 0.59 -1.78
C VAL A 83 -12.29 2.11 -1.83
N ARG A 84 -11.34 2.83 -1.26
CA ARG A 84 -11.45 4.29 -1.14
C ARG A 84 -11.41 4.94 -2.53
N MET A 85 -12.28 5.93 -2.73
CA MET A 85 -12.21 6.81 -3.89
C MET A 85 -11.44 8.08 -3.52
N VAL A 86 -10.51 8.49 -4.39
CA VAL A 86 -9.72 9.71 -4.20
C VAL A 86 -10.27 10.79 -5.11
N GLY A 87 -10.76 11.88 -4.53
CA GLY A 87 -11.31 13.02 -5.27
C GLY A 87 -10.23 13.90 -5.89
N VAL A 88 -10.62 14.74 -6.85
CA VAL A 88 -9.69 15.66 -7.56
C VAL A 88 -8.95 16.59 -6.61
N SER A 89 -9.61 17.09 -5.56
CA SER A 89 -9.00 17.95 -4.55
C SER A 89 -7.91 17.22 -3.75
N GLU A 90 -8.16 15.96 -3.39
CA GLU A 90 -7.20 15.11 -2.67
C GLU A 90 -6.01 14.75 -3.56
N VAL A 91 -6.25 14.44 -4.84
CA VAL A 91 -5.17 14.24 -5.83
C VAL A 91 -4.30 15.50 -5.92
N ARG A 92 -4.91 16.69 -6.02
CA ARG A 92 -4.15 17.95 -6.05
C ARG A 92 -3.31 18.16 -4.79
N ALA A 93 -3.88 17.90 -3.62
CA ALA A 93 -3.16 17.99 -2.34
C ALA A 93 -1.98 17.00 -2.30
N MET A 94 -2.18 15.77 -2.76
CA MET A 94 -1.13 14.76 -2.84
C MET A 94 0.04 15.21 -3.73
N TYR A 95 -0.25 15.73 -4.93
CA TYR A 95 0.78 16.28 -5.82
C TYR A 95 1.45 17.55 -5.27
N ALA A 96 0.74 18.38 -4.51
CA ALA A 96 1.34 19.53 -3.82
C ALA A 96 2.38 19.06 -2.80
N THR A 97 2.07 18.04 -2.00
CA THR A 97 3.02 17.45 -1.05
C THR A 97 4.21 16.82 -1.76
N ARG A 98 3.98 16.05 -2.83
CA ARG A 98 5.04 15.44 -3.64
C ARG A 98 6.03 16.49 -4.15
N ARG A 99 5.54 17.62 -4.67
CA ARG A 99 6.38 18.73 -5.14
C ARG A 99 7.26 19.37 -4.06
N LEU A 100 6.90 19.24 -2.78
CA LEU A 100 7.73 19.73 -1.67
C LEU A 100 8.83 18.74 -1.29
N VAL A 101 8.55 17.43 -1.36
CA VAL A 101 9.43 16.39 -0.83
C VAL A 101 10.33 15.77 -1.91
N GLU A 102 9.76 15.42 -3.06
CA GLU A 102 10.45 14.66 -4.11
C GLU A 102 11.70 15.39 -4.65
N PRO A 103 11.69 16.72 -4.92
CA PRO A 103 12.90 17.40 -5.40
C PRO A 103 14.07 17.33 -4.42
N LEU A 104 13.80 17.30 -3.12
CA LEU A 104 14.84 17.16 -2.11
C LEU A 104 15.45 15.74 -2.14
N GLY A 105 14.61 14.72 -2.29
CA GLY A 105 15.05 13.34 -2.47
C GLY A 105 15.91 13.17 -3.73
N VAL A 106 15.45 13.73 -4.86
CA VAL A 106 16.20 13.70 -6.13
C VAL A 106 17.57 14.38 -5.97
N ARG A 107 17.63 15.58 -5.36
CA ARG A 107 18.90 16.27 -5.13
C ARG A 107 19.87 15.46 -4.26
N ALA A 108 19.38 14.80 -3.22
CA ALA A 108 20.21 13.95 -2.37
C ALA A 108 20.78 12.74 -3.14
N ILE A 109 19.97 12.11 -3.99
CA ILE A 109 20.38 10.96 -4.80
C ILE A 109 21.41 11.36 -5.87
N LEU A 110 21.20 12.50 -6.53
CA LEU A 110 22.13 13.01 -7.56
C LEU A 110 23.51 13.35 -7.00
N GLY A 111 23.62 13.61 -5.70
CA GLY A 111 24.90 13.79 -5.00
C GLY A 111 25.60 12.47 -4.64
N SER A 112 24.99 11.31 -4.89
CA SER A 112 25.55 10.00 -4.52
C SER A 112 26.37 9.37 -5.66
N PRO A 113 27.31 8.46 -5.35
CA PRO A 113 28.07 7.71 -6.37
C PRO A 113 27.19 6.88 -7.33
N ARG A 114 25.93 6.63 -6.97
CA ARG A 114 24.97 5.84 -7.75
C ARG A 114 24.13 6.68 -8.72
N ALA A 115 24.36 7.99 -8.80
CA ALA A 115 23.52 8.90 -9.57
C ALA A 115 23.39 8.49 -11.05
N GLY A 116 24.50 8.10 -11.69
CA GLY A 116 24.49 7.66 -13.09
C GLY A 116 23.59 6.46 -13.33
N ASP A 117 23.79 5.38 -12.57
CA ASP A 117 23.01 4.14 -12.69
C ASP A 117 21.52 4.36 -12.41
N LEU A 118 21.21 5.18 -11.41
CA LEU A 118 19.82 5.47 -11.03
C LEU A 118 19.11 6.35 -12.07
N VAL A 119 19.80 7.32 -12.66
CA VAL A 119 19.24 8.13 -13.75
C VAL A 119 18.98 7.27 -14.98
N ALA A 120 19.91 6.38 -15.35
CA ALA A 120 19.70 5.45 -16.46
C ALA A 120 18.50 4.52 -16.21
N SER A 121 18.41 3.93 -15.01
CA SER A 121 17.27 3.10 -14.63
C SER A 121 15.95 3.87 -14.61
N LEU A 122 15.96 5.16 -14.27
CA LEU A 122 14.76 6.00 -14.31
C LEU A 122 14.33 6.30 -15.75
N ASP A 123 15.29 6.53 -16.65
CA ASP A 123 15.03 6.76 -18.08
C ASP A 123 14.33 5.55 -18.72
N ASP A 124 14.78 4.34 -18.41
CA ASP A 124 14.14 3.10 -18.85
C ASP A 124 12.68 3.00 -18.37
N VAL A 125 12.44 3.31 -17.09
CA VAL A 125 11.09 3.27 -16.50
C VAL A 125 10.18 4.32 -17.11
N VAL A 126 10.65 5.56 -17.29
CA VAL A 126 9.88 6.64 -17.89
C VAL A 126 9.56 6.32 -19.35
N THR A 127 10.53 5.82 -20.11
CA THR A 127 10.32 5.42 -21.51
C THR A 127 9.24 4.33 -21.62
N ALA A 128 9.28 3.32 -20.75
CA ALA A 128 8.27 2.27 -20.72
C ALA A 128 6.88 2.84 -20.35
N ALA A 129 6.81 3.74 -19.36
CA ALA A 129 5.57 4.38 -18.94
C ALA A 129 4.97 5.27 -20.04
N GLU A 130 5.78 6.03 -20.78
CA GLU A 130 5.33 6.87 -21.90
C GLU A 130 4.78 6.03 -23.06
N ALA A 131 5.44 4.91 -23.38
CA ALA A 131 4.97 3.97 -24.39
C ALA A 131 3.61 3.35 -23.99
N ALA A 132 3.47 2.94 -22.73
CA ALA A 132 2.22 2.42 -22.19
C ALA A 132 1.09 3.46 -22.20
N ALA A 133 1.38 4.70 -21.81
CA ALA A 133 0.43 5.81 -21.84
C ALA A 133 -0.07 6.08 -23.27
N THR A 134 0.83 6.04 -24.25
CA THR A 134 0.49 6.20 -25.67
C THR A 134 -0.42 5.07 -26.17
N ALA A 135 -0.20 3.84 -25.69
CA ALA A 135 -1.04 2.69 -25.99
C ALA A 135 -2.37 2.67 -25.20
N GLY A 136 -2.56 3.59 -24.25
CA GLY A 136 -3.73 3.61 -23.35
C GLY A 136 -3.69 2.55 -22.24
N ASP A 137 -2.54 1.91 -22.02
CA ASP A 137 -2.35 0.91 -20.95
C ASP A 137 -1.95 1.58 -19.64
N TRP A 138 -2.95 2.14 -18.96
CA TRP A 138 -2.75 2.86 -17.70
C TRP A 138 -2.24 2.00 -16.55
N HIS A 139 -2.33 0.67 -16.64
CA HIS A 139 -1.83 -0.23 -15.59
C HIS A 139 -0.31 -0.26 -15.54
N VAL A 140 0.36 -0.01 -16.66
CA VAL A 140 1.83 -0.06 -16.78
C VAL A 140 2.47 1.31 -16.52
N VAL A 141 1.70 2.40 -16.57
CA VAL A 141 2.21 3.78 -16.42
C VAL A 141 2.65 4.12 -14.99
N GLY A 142 2.08 3.48 -13.96
CA GLY A 142 2.17 4.00 -12.59
C GLY A 142 2.17 2.98 -11.45
N THR A 143 2.66 1.75 -11.69
CA THR A 143 3.01 0.81 -10.61
C THR A 143 4.40 1.07 -10.07
#